data_AF-A0A812J233-F1
#
_entry.id   AF-A0A812J233-F1
#
_cell.length_a   1.000
_cell.length_b   1.000
_cell.length_c   1.000
_cell.angle_alpha   90.00
_cell.angle_beta   90.00
_cell.angle_gamma   90.00
#
_symmetry.space_group_name_H-M   'P 1'
#
loop_
_entity.id
_entity.type
_entity.pdbx_description
1 polymer ?
#
loop_
_entity_poly.entity_id
_entity_poly.type
_entity_poly.pdbx_seq_one_letter_code
_entity_poly.pdbx_strand_id
1 'polypeptide(L)'
;MVHRTPKFCELGKPGPACRPPTLPIKLCVMPWESRLGSLGSRYSEAHWDGITFGHFAADDCGRPSVSFTYNPTNIDNSYPQLFSEVNWLPSVEASARMFLGESDGFPGELDGANQLTLTDVDGTLLSSSKPDGSLVTVYNPALAEQSCTEFAGSYYSCPDLPLRYMTWEAVGGPSHRVLSKFKAWRASDDRSTWSQGPMPQKGCIPDEADQDRNWKIRPNDMYNLTMFTSPPKHHRLFWFNDNADESIRLDIFLTQPFRLEVYVDGSLMPEDSYDTAKLDPPRLPELSDAHGAYAFDPHARRFYLIMKGGVFDGRAWA
;
A
#
# COMPACT_ATOMS: atom_id res chain seq x y z
N MET A 1 4.95 26.91 9.34
CA MET A 1 5.08 25.44 9.30
C MET A 1 6.53 25.13 9.65
N VAL A 2 6.79 24.52 10.81
CA VAL A 2 8.17 24.19 11.24
C VAL A 2 8.61 22.95 10.47
N HIS A 3 9.63 23.08 9.63
CA HIS A 3 10.22 21.94 8.91
C HIS A 3 10.80 20.96 9.95
N ARG A 4 10.21 19.77 10.03
CA ARG A 4 10.72 18.67 10.87
C ARG A 4 11.65 17.83 10.02
N THR A 5 12.94 18.16 10.04
CA THR A 5 13.96 17.33 9.39
C THR A 5 14.48 16.32 10.43
N PRO A 6 14.32 14.99 10.22
CA PRO A 6 14.88 13.99 11.12
C PRO A 6 16.41 14.08 11.13
N LYS A 7 17.02 13.93 12.32
CA LYS A 7 18.47 13.90 12.48
C LYS A 7 19.04 12.63 11.85
N PHE A 8 19.57 12.74 10.63
CA PHE A 8 20.56 11.77 10.17
C PHE A 8 21.87 12.08 10.88
N CYS A 9 22.56 11.05 11.37
CA CYS A 9 23.83 11.17 12.07
C CYS A 9 24.97 11.64 11.14
N GLU A 10 24.89 12.82 10.52
CA GLU A 10 26.04 13.50 9.95
C GLU A 10 26.01 15.03 10.21
N LEU A 11 27.08 15.45 10.87
CA LEU A 11 27.62 16.77 11.16
C LEU A 11 27.03 17.96 10.39
N GLY A 12 26.67 19.00 11.16
CA GLY A 12 26.20 20.28 10.66
C GLY A 12 27.17 20.96 9.70
N LYS A 13 26.78 20.98 8.42
CA LYS A 13 26.85 22.05 7.41
C LYS A 13 26.43 21.40 6.07
N PRO A 14 25.70 22.09 5.17
CA PRO A 14 25.41 21.55 3.84
C PRO A 14 26.68 21.61 2.99
N GLY A 15 27.64 20.74 3.29
CA GLY A 15 28.70 20.37 2.36
C GLY A 15 28.11 19.54 1.21
N PRO A 16 28.84 19.40 0.08
CA PRO A 16 28.39 18.56 -1.02
C PRO A 16 28.08 17.18 -0.43
N ALA A 17 26.84 16.75 -0.58
CA ALA A 17 26.30 15.55 0.04
C ALA A 17 27.28 14.37 -0.15
N CYS A 18 28.07 14.09 0.88
CA CYS A 18 28.54 12.75 1.13
C CYS A 18 27.25 11.97 1.32
N ARG A 19 26.84 11.20 0.31
CA ARG A 19 25.73 10.27 0.46
C ARG A 19 26.12 9.40 1.66
N PRO A 20 25.42 9.48 2.81
CA PRO A 20 25.70 8.58 3.90
C PRO A 20 25.54 7.16 3.36
N PRO A 21 26.39 6.19 3.76
CA PRO A 21 26.21 4.79 3.41
C PRO A 21 24.87 4.21 3.92
N THR A 22 24.15 4.98 4.73
CA THR A 22 22.85 4.69 5.33
C THR A 22 21.69 5.48 4.73
N LEU A 23 21.87 6.16 3.58
CA LEU A 23 20.75 6.52 2.72
C LEU A 23 20.54 5.42 1.68
N PRO A 24 19.56 4.54 1.92
CA PRO A 24 18.84 3.75 0.96
C PRO A 24 18.65 4.19 -0.46
N ILE A 25 18.86 5.47 -0.81
CA ILE A 25 18.26 6.15 -1.96
C ILE A 25 18.82 5.55 -3.24
N LYS A 26 18.22 4.41 -3.61
CA LYS A 26 18.32 3.81 -4.91
C LYS A 26 17.41 4.64 -5.79
N LEU A 27 17.97 5.71 -6.37
CA LEU A 27 17.31 6.42 -7.45
C LEU A 27 16.84 5.45 -8.55
N CYS A 28 17.53 4.32 -8.73
CA CYS A 28 17.13 3.25 -9.63
C CYS A 28 17.01 1.90 -8.90
N VAL A 29 15.85 1.24 -8.99
CA VAL A 29 15.67 -0.14 -8.52
C VAL A 29 16.41 -1.08 -9.49
N MET A 30 17.12 -2.08 -8.97
CA MET A 30 17.79 -3.05 -9.85
C MET A 30 16.75 -3.85 -10.65
N PRO A 31 16.92 -4.04 -11.96
CA PRO A 31 15.96 -4.76 -12.79
C PRO A 31 16.06 -6.26 -12.48
N TRP A 32 15.29 -6.73 -11.51
CA TRP A 32 15.17 -8.17 -11.22
C TRP A 32 14.28 -8.88 -12.25
N GLU A 33 13.40 -8.15 -12.93
CA GLU A 33 12.65 -8.62 -14.09
C GLU A 33 12.98 -7.72 -15.28
N SER A 34 13.26 -8.30 -16.45
CA SER A 34 13.42 -7.59 -17.73
C SER A 34 12.08 -7.05 -18.26
N ARG A 35 11.23 -6.55 -17.36
CA ARG A 35 9.93 -5.94 -17.61
C ARG A 35 10.01 -4.46 -17.27
N LEU A 36 9.43 -3.65 -18.15
CA LEU A 36 9.42 -2.19 -18.07
C LEU A 36 8.53 -1.72 -16.89
N GLY A 37 9.05 -0.85 -16.01
CA GLY A 37 8.36 -0.31 -14.83
C GLY A 37 9.00 -0.70 -13.47
N SER A 38 8.46 -0.18 -12.37
CA SER A 38 8.87 -0.43 -10.97
C SER A 38 8.45 -1.81 -10.40
N LEU A 39 8.08 -2.75 -11.29
CA LEU A 39 7.52 -4.06 -10.97
C LEU A 39 8.42 -4.92 -10.07
N GLY A 40 9.73 -4.68 -10.06
CA GLY A 40 10.68 -5.40 -9.18
C GLY A 40 10.38 -5.26 -7.69
N SER A 41 9.56 -4.29 -7.30
CA SER A 41 9.17 -4.07 -5.91
C SER A 41 7.89 -4.79 -5.47
N ARG A 42 7.14 -5.42 -6.39
CA ARG A 42 5.84 -6.04 -6.10
C ARG A 42 5.92 -7.20 -5.09
N TYR A 43 7.05 -7.89 -5.06
CA TYR A 43 7.35 -8.97 -4.11
C TYR A 43 8.34 -8.53 -3.04
N SER A 44 8.55 -7.22 -2.90
CA SER A 44 9.41 -6.70 -1.84
C SER A 44 8.62 -6.59 -0.56
N GLU A 45 9.26 -6.98 0.53
CA GLU A 45 8.86 -6.70 1.90
C GLU A 45 10.14 -6.49 2.71
N ALA A 46 10.05 -5.72 3.79
CA ALA A 46 11.13 -5.65 4.77
C ALA A 46 10.65 -6.16 6.11
N HIS A 47 11.47 -7.02 6.70
CA HIS A 47 11.29 -7.54 8.05
C HIS A 47 12.34 -6.92 8.96
N TRP A 48 11.89 -6.38 10.08
CA TRP A 48 12.65 -5.65 11.07
C TRP A 48 12.46 -6.36 12.41
N ASP A 49 13.44 -7.17 12.80
CA ASP A 49 13.32 -8.08 13.95
C ASP A 49 14.42 -7.82 14.98
N GLY A 50 14.06 -7.89 16.28
CA GLY A 50 15.01 -7.79 17.39
C GLY A 50 15.65 -6.41 17.55
N ILE A 51 14.91 -5.34 17.28
CA ILE A 51 15.46 -3.97 17.24
C ILE A 51 15.33 -3.28 18.59
N THR A 52 16.43 -2.75 19.12
CA THR A 52 16.42 -1.89 20.31
C THR A 52 16.70 -0.44 19.95
N PHE A 53 15.81 0.47 20.32
CA PHE A 53 15.99 1.92 20.17
C PHE A 53 16.32 2.56 21.51
N GLY A 54 17.29 3.47 21.51
CA GLY A 54 17.76 4.18 22.70
C GLY A 54 18.13 5.63 22.40
N HIS A 55 17.94 6.50 23.39
CA HIS A 55 18.45 7.89 23.38
C HIS A 55 17.87 8.84 22.31
N PHE A 56 16.70 8.53 21.74
CA PHE A 56 15.96 9.46 20.87
C PHE A 56 15.08 10.41 21.71
N ALA A 57 15.11 11.70 21.37
CA ALA A 57 14.43 12.76 22.10
C ALA A 57 13.76 13.75 21.13
N ALA A 58 12.61 14.30 21.54
CA ALA A 58 11.85 15.24 20.72
C ALA A 58 12.58 16.58 20.53
N ASP A 59 13.48 16.90 21.46
CA ASP A 59 14.45 17.98 21.34
C ASP A 59 15.84 17.51 21.76
N ASP A 60 16.73 17.41 20.78
CA ASP A 60 18.15 17.10 20.93
C ASP A 60 18.97 18.17 20.19
N CYS A 61 19.50 19.12 20.96
CA CYS A 61 20.22 20.31 20.46
C CYS A 61 19.35 21.25 19.59
N GLY A 62 18.10 21.48 19.96
CA GLY A 62 17.19 22.40 19.27
C GLY A 62 16.52 21.81 18.03
N ARG A 63 16.57 20.48 17.88
CA ARG A 63 16.00 19.72 16.74
C ARG A 63 15.51 18.35 17.19
N PRO A 64 14.46 17.78 16.57
CA PRO A 64 14.01 16.43 16.90
C PRO A 64 15.00 15.36 16.45
N SER A 65 15.24 14.37 17.32
CA SER A 65 15.98 13.13 17.02
C SER A 65 15.01 11.96 17.11
N VAL A 66 14.81 11.23 16.01
CA VAL A 66 13.75 10.22 15.88
C VAL A 66 14.32 8.88 15.42
N SER A 67 13.73 7.78 15.89
CA SER A 67 14.31 6.45 15.72
C SER A 67 14.15 5.86 14.31
N PHE A 68 13.13 6.28 13.58
CA PHE A 68 12.83 5.80 12.24
C PHE A 68 12.33 6.92 11.34
N THR A 69 12.82 6.97 10.11
CA THR A 69 12.38 7.83 9.01
C THR A 69 12.38 6.99 7.73
N TYR A 70 11.35 7.12 6.89
CA TYR A 70 11.05 6.11 5.89
C TYR A 70 11.55 6.43 4.46
N ASN A 71 11.29 5.45 3.60
CA ASN A 71 11.61 5.24 2.20
C ASN A 71 13.07 5.37 1.77
N PRO A 72 13.90 4.40 2.20
CA PRO A 72 15.25 4.32 1.68
C PRO A 72 15.29 4.17 0.16
N THR A 73 14.51 3.29 -0.46
CA THR A 73 14.84 2.78 -1.81
C THR A 73 14.16 3.45 -3.00
N ASN A 74 13.06 4.18 -2.84
CA ASN A 74 12.43 4.94 -3.93
C ASN A 74 11.37 5.87 -3.32
N ILE A 75 11.51 7.19 -3.47
CA ILE A 75 10.59 8.21 -2.91
C ILE A 75 9.10 7.94 -3.16
N ASP A 76 8.78 7.17 -4.21
CA ASP A 76 7.44 6.94 -4.69
C ASP A 76 6.85 5.57 -4.45
N ASN A 77 7.55 4.68 -3.73
CA ASN A 77 7.08 3.31 -3.58
C ASN A 77 7.05 2.82 -2.14
N SER A 78 5.89 2.37 -1.66
CA SER A 78 5.72 1.80 -0.33
C SER A 78 5.41 0.29 -0.40
N TYR A 79 6.39 -0.54 -0.06
CA TYR A 79 6.20 -1.98 0.13
C TYR A 79 5.83 -2.30 1.59
N PRO A 80 5.34 -3.52 1.90
CA PRO A 80 5.11 -3.96 3.29
C PRO A 80 6.38 -3.85 4.15
N GLN A 81 6.26 -3.20 5.31
CA GLN A 81 7.30 -3.16 6.33
C GLN A 81 6.73 -3.77 7.60
N LEU A 82 7.37 -4.84 8.08
CA LEU A 82 6.92 -5.69 9.16
C LEU A 82 7.92 -5.59 10.31
N PHE A 83 7.44 -5.31 11.51
CA PHE A 83 8.26 -5.12 12.72
C PHE A 83 7.85 -6.11 13.80
N SER A 84 8.86 -6.71 14.43
CA SER A 84 8.73 -7.62 15.57
C SER A 84 9.88 -7.42 16.55
N GLU A 85 9.66 -7.81 17.80
CA GLU A 85 10.61 -7.74 18.90
C GLU A 85 11.26 -6.36 19.09
N VAL A 86 10.46 -5.29 18.94
CA VAL A 86 10.90 -3.90 19.09
C VAL A 86 10.97 -3.51 20.58
N ASN A 87 12.15 -3.12 21.02
CA ASN A 87 12.41 -2.68 22.39
C ASN A 87 12.71 -1.18 22.46
N TRP A 88 11.85 -0.44 23.17
CA TRP A 88 12.04 0.97 23.46
C TRP A 88 12.72 1.15 24.82
N LEU A 89 13.98 1.58 24.84
CA LEU A 89 14.65 1.89 26.12
C LEU A 89 13.93 3.04 26.84
N PRO A 90 13.95 3.09 28.19
CA PRO A 90 13.31 4.16 28.96
C PRO A 90 13.78 5.58 28.62
N SER A 91 14.95 5.71 27.98
CA SER A 91 15.51 6.98 27.52
C SER A 91 14.86 7.50 26.23
N VAL A 92 13.99 6.73 25.57
CA VAL A 92 13.30 7.15 24.34
C VAL A 92 11.98 7.80 24.68
N GLU A 93 11.85 9.09 24.35
CA GLU A 93 10.58 9.80 24.49
C GLU A 93 9.53 9.26 23.50
N ALA A 94 8.27 9.11 23.93
CA ALA A 94 7.21 8.56 23.09
C ALA A 94 7.02 9.31 21.76
N SER A 95 7.10 10.65 21.79
CA SER A 95 7.04 11.52 20.61
C SER A 95 8.28 11.46 19.72
N ALA A 96 9.37 10.84 20.18
CA ALA A 96 10.62 10.66 19.45
C ALA A 96 10.78 9.23 18.91
N ARG A 97 9.83 8.34 19.20
CA ARG A 97 9.88 6.94 18.75
C ARG A 97 9.92 6.85 17.23
N MET A 98 9.00 7.50 16.53
CA MET A 98 8.84 7.28 15.09
C MET A 98 8.61 8.61 14.36
N PHE A 99 9.09 8.70 13.13
CA PHE A 99 8.74 9.77 12.21
C PHE A 99 8.34 9.24 10.83
N LEU A 100 7.05 9.34 10.52
CA LEU A 100 6.52 9.04 9.19
C LEU A 100 6.23 10.33 8.42
N GLY A 101 7.29 11.10 8.09
CA GLY A 101 7.19 12.27 7.22
C GLY A 101 8.13 12.24 6.00
N GLU A 102 7.85 13.07 5.00
CA GLU A 102 8.74 13.29 3.88
C GLU A 102 9.97 14.12 4.31
N SER A 103 11.15 13.77 3.81
CA SER A 103 12.32 14.63 3.88
C SER A 103 12.33 15.60 2.70
N ASP A 104 11.97 16.86 2.95
CA ASP A 104 12.09 18.03 2.06
C ASP A 104 11.35 18.00 0.69
N GLY A 105 10.39 18.93 0.53
CA GLY A 105 10.10 19.58 -0.76
C GLY A 105 8.94 19.07 -1.62
N PHE A 106 8.33 17.90 -1.33
CA PHE A 106 7.28 17.31 -2.19
C PHE A 106 5.98 16.91 -1.45
N PRO A 107 5.42 17.77 -0.58
CA PRO A 107 4.38 17.38 0.37
C PRO A 107 3.14 16.78 -0.31
N GLY A 108 2.90 15.49 -0.06
CA GLY A 108 1.64 14.81 -0.34
C GLY A 108 1.39 14.42 -1.79
N GLU A 109 2.36 14.61 -2.68
CA GLU A 109 2.28 14.22 -4.09
C GLU A 109 2.86 12.83 -4.37
N LEU A 110 3.60 12.27 -3.41
CA LEU A 110 4.31 10.99 -3.53
C LEU A 110 3.45 9.83 -3.00
N ASP A 111 3.21 8.83 -3.84
CA ASP A 111 2.48 7.62 -3.40
C ASP A 111 3.25 6.83 -2.35
N GLY A 112 4.59 6.84 -2.41
CA GLY A 112 5.45 6.24 -1.38
C GLY A 112 5.23 6.85 0.00
N ALA A 113 4.89 8.14 0.08
CA ALA A 113 4.57 8.84 1.32
C ALA A 113 3.11 8.66 1.75
N ASN A 114 2.18 8.68 0.79
CA ASN A 114 0.75 8.53 1.01
C ASN A 114 0.32 7.09 1.34
N GLN A 115 1.04 6.09 0.87
CA GLN A 115 0.75 4.67 1.12
C GLN A 115 1.69 4.06 2.16
N LEU A 116 2.49 4.87 2.84
CA LEU A 116 3.39 4.37 3.87
C LEU A 116 2.63 3.88 5.10
N THR A 117 2.87 2.61 5.42
CA THR A 117 2.50 2.00 6.68
C THR A 117 3.63 1.12 7.21
N LEU A 118 3.74 1.02 8.53
CA LEU A 118 4.55 0.02 9.22
C LEU A 118 3.59 -0.92 9.95
N THR A 119 3.82 -2.23 9.86
CA THR A 119 2.99 -3.26 10.49
C THR A 119 3.71 -3.76 11.73
N ASP A 120 3.02 -3.74 12.85
CA ASP A 120 3.45 -4.30 14.13
C ASP A 120 2.96 -5.74 14.22
N VAL A 121 3.85 -6.70 13.94
CA VAL A 121 3.49 -8.11 13.80
C VAL A 121 3.15 -8.73 15.15
N ASP A 122 3.75 -8.27 16.24
CA ASP A 122 3.65 -8.89 17.57
C ASP A 122 3.17 -7.94 18.68
N GLY A 123 2.94 -6.66 18.38
CA GLY A 123 2.49 -5.64 19.32
C GLY A 123 3.63 -4.85 19.97
N THR A 124 4.90 -5.22 19.74
CA THR A 124 6.05 -4.60 20.39
C THR A 124 6.33 -3.19 19.85
N LEU A 125 6.13 -2.96 18.55
CA LEU A 125 6.36 -1.65 17.92
C LEU A 125 5.42 -0.58 18.51
N LEU A 126 4.14 -0.89 18.64
CA LEU A 126 3.09 0.00 19.14
C LEU A 126 2.96 -0.01 20.66
N SER A 127 3.70 -0.88 21.35
CA SER A 127 3.47 -1.17 22.78
C SER A 127 2.03 -1.63 23.04
N SER A 128 1.48 -2.42 22.11
CA SER A 128 0.14 -3.00 22.11
C SER A 128 0.17 -4.42 22.69
N SER A 129 -0.95 -4.86 23.28
CA SER A 129 -1.14 -6.26 23.67
C SER A 129 -1.66 -7.14 22.53
N LYS A 130 -1.86 -6.57 21.35
CA LYS A 130 -2.40 -7.23 20.16
C LYS A 130 -1.41 -7.16 19.00
N PRO A 131 -1.24 -8.26 18.25
CA PRO A 131 -0.49 -8.27 17.01
C PRO A 131 -1.27 -7.55 15.89
N ASP A 132 -0.62 -7.38 14.75
CA ASP A 132 -1.19 -6.86 13.50
C ASP A 132 -1.70 -5.41 13.54
N GLY A 133 -1.16 -4.60 14.45
CA GLY A 133 -1.41 -3.16 14.44
C GLY A 133 -0.63 -2.44 13.33
N SER A 134 -1.03 -1.20 13.01
CA SER A 134 -0.34 -0.39 12.00
C SER A 134 0.06 0.99 12.51
N LEU A 135 1.24 1.45 12.10
CA LEU A 135 1.58 2.87 12.03
C LEU A 135 1.24 3.40 10.65
N VAL A 136 0.51 4.50 10.59
CA VAL A 136 0.00 5.09 9.35
C VAL A 136 0.51 6.51 9.19
N THR A 137 0.94 6.85 7.97
CA THR A 137 1.35 8.21 7.59
C THR A 137 0.27 9.28 7.81
N VAL A 138 0.66 10.48 8.23
CA VAL A 138 -0.27 11.63 8.33
C VAL A 138 -0.67 12.22 6.98
N TYR A 139 0.05 11.88 5.89
CA TYR A 139 -0.27 12.39 4.55
C TYR A 139 -1.52 11.74 3.96
N ASN A 140 -1.89 10.56 4.44
CA ASN A 140 -3.09 9.85 4.04
C ASN A 140 -3.90 9.41 5.28
N PRO A 141 -4.54 10.37 5.98
CA PRO A 141 -5.29 10.10 7.20
C PRO A 141 -6.50 9.18 6.96
N ALA A 142 -6.92 8.99 5.70
CA ALA A 142 -7.99 8.08 5.33
C ALA A 142 -7.65 6.61 5.56
N LEU A 143 -6.36 6.25 5.63
CA LEU A 143 -5.92 4.91 5.98
C LEU A 143 -6.18 4.60 7.46
N ALA A 144 -6.04 5.59 8.35
CA ALA A 144 -6.29 5.45 9.78
C ALA A 144 -7.79 5.32 10.12
N GLU A 145 -8.08 4.92 11.34
CA GLU A 145 -9.42 4.89 11.95
C GLU A 145 -9.58 5.98 13.01
N GLN A 146 -10.82 6.23 13.45
CA GLN A 146 -11.09 7.20 14.52
C GLN A 146 -10.49 6.76 15.88
N SER A 147 -10.29 5.46 16.08
CA SER A 147 -9.67 4.87 17.27
C SER A 147 -8.16 5.08 17.34
N CYS A 148 -7.53 5.48 16.23
CA CYS A 148 -6.09 5.67 16.19
C CYS A 148 -5.65 6.91 16.97
N THR A 149 -4.50 6.81 17.64
CA THR A 149 -3.88 7.94 18.33
C THR A 149 -2.97 8.70 17.37
N GLU A 150 -3.24 9.99 17.16
CA GLU A 150 -2.38 10.84 16.35
C GLU A 150 -1.16 11.32 17.15
N PHE A 151 0.02 11.14 16.57
CA PHE A 151 1.25 11.78 16.98
C PHE A 151 1.50 12.98 16.05
N ALA A 152 1.06 14.15 16.51
CA ALA A 152 0.91 15.37 15.72
C ALA A 152 2.10 15.63 14.79
N GLY A 153 1.82 15.76 13.49
CA GLY A 153 2.81 16.07 12.45
C GLY A 153 3.78 14.91 12.17
N SER A 154 3.37 13.67 12.45
CA SER A 154 4.21 12.50 12.25
C SER A 154 3.44 11.27 11.77
N TYR A 155 2.60 10.64 12.58
CA TYR A 155 1.89 9.41 12.22
C TYR A 155 0.64 9.19 13.08
N TYR A 156 -0.20 8.25 12.65
CA TYR A 156 -1.27 7.66 13.45
C TYR A 156 -0.84 6.28 13.96
N SER A 157 -1.00 6.05 15.26
CA SER A 157 -0.81 4.75 15.90
C SER A 157 -2.15 4.02 15.97
N CYS A 158 -2.24 2.87 15.31
CA CYS A 158 -3.49 2.11 15.17
C CYS A 158 -3.30 0.63 15.60
N PRO A 159 -3.39 0.32 16.90
CA PRO A 159 -3.18 -1.04 17.42
C PRO A 159 -4.17 -2.10 16.91
N ASP A 160 -5.37 -1.68 16.51
CA ASP A 160 -6.45 -2.58 16.09
C ASP A 160 -6.69 -2.54 14.56
N LEU A 161 -5.76 -1.97 13.80
CA LEU A 161 -5.90 -1.76 12.36
C LEU A 161 -4.89 -2.60 11.57
N PRO A 162 -5.29 -3.80 11.10
CA PRO A 162 -4.50 -4.55 10.14
C PRO A 162 -4.61 -3.89 8.77
N LEU A 163 -3.48 -3.48 8.19
CA LEU A 163 -3.40 -3.04 6.81
C LEU A 163 -2.60 -4.03 5.99
N ARG A 164 -3.19 -4.48 4.87
CA ARG A 164 -2.60 -5.40 3.90
C ARG A 164 -2.27 -4.66 2.61
N TYR A 165 -1.32 -5.18 1.86
CA TYR A 165 -0.87 -4.56 0.62
C TYR A 165 -1.64 -5.11 -0.57
N MET A 166 -2.20 -4.22 -1.39
CA MET A 166 -2.85 -4.55 -2.65
C MET A 166 -2.12 -3.82 -3.77
N THR A 167 -1.94 -4.50 -4.91
CA THR A 167 -1.45 -3.86 -6.14
C THR A 167 -2.33 -4.21 -7.32
N TRP A 168 -2.55 -3.23 -8.19
CA TRP A 168 -3.20 -3.37 -9.48
C TRP A 168 -2.16 -3.08 -10.55
N GLU A 169 -1.97 -4.01 -11.47
CA GLU A 169 -1.06 -3.87 -12.61
C GLU A 169 -1.82 -3.86 -13.95
N ALA A 170 -1.39 -3.02 -14.89
CA ALA A 170 -1.71 -3.13 -16.31
C ALA A 170 -0.76 -4.14 -16.97
N VAL A 171 -1.32 -5.11 -17.70
CA VAL A 171 -0.57 -6.13 -18.43
C VAL A 171 -0.78 -5.91 -19.93
N GLY A 172 0.28 -5.98 -20.74
CA GLY A 172 0.16 -5.74 -22.19
C GLY A 172 1.48 -5.33 -22.84
N GLY A 173 1.49 -4.77 -24.05
CA GLY A 173 2.66 -4.10 -24.68
C GLY A 173 2.65 -2.58 -24.43
N PRO A 174 3.76 -1.85 -24.64
CA PRO A 174 3.94 -0.45 -24.20
C PRO A 174 2.87 0.56 -24.68
N SER A 175 2.11 0.27 -25.74
CA SER A 175 1.03 1.11 -26.26
C SER A 175 -0.30 1.05 -25.49
N HIS A 176 -0.44 0.19 -24.45
CA HIS A 176 -1.73 -0.10 -23.81
C HIS A 176 -1.72 -0.03 -22.27
N ARG A 177 -0.72 0.63 -21.65
CA ARG A 177 -0.38 0.39 -20.23
C ARG A 177 -0.59 1.55 -19.25
N VAL A 178 -1.17 2.69 -19.66
CA VAL A 178 -1.31 3.81 -18.71
C VAL A 178 -2.41 3.51 -17.70
N LEU A 179 -2.01 3.21 -16.47
CA LEU A 179 -2.90 3.28 -15.31
C LEU A 179 -3.04 4.76 -14.92
N SER A 180 -4.27 5.30 -14.91
CA SER A 180 -4.50 6.65 -14.39
C SER A 180 -4.58 6.63 -12.87
N LYS A 181 -4.97 7.76 -12.26
CA LYS A 181 -5.26 7.83 -10.83
C LYS A 181 -6.44 6.93 -10.49
N PHE A 182 -6.41 6.41 -9.28
CA PHE A 182 -7.42 5.54 -8.74
C PHE A 182 -7.83 6.02 -7.37
N LYS A 183 -9.10 5.80 -7.06
CA LYS A 183 -9.68 6.02 -5.74
C LYS A 183 -10.25 4.71 -5.24
N ALA A 184 -9.86 4.33 -4.03
CA ALA A 184 -10.48 3.24 -3.28
C ALA A 184 -11.32 3.85 -2.16
N TRP A 185 -12.63 3.63 -2.23
CA TRP A 185 -13.59 4.07 -1.22
C TRP A 185 -14.01 2.88 -0.36
N ARG A 186 -13.81 3.00 0.95
CA ARG A 186 -14.06 1.95 1.95
C ARG A 186 -15.49 2.05 2.45
N ALA A 187 -16.26 0.97 2.32
CA ALA A 187 -17.70 0.99 2.57
C ALA A 187 -18.06 1.13 4.05
N SER A 188 -17.27 0.55 4.94
CA SER A 188 -17.54 0.53 6.38
C SER A 188 -17.57 1.90 7.05
N ASP A 189 -16.82 2.88 6.54
CA ASP A 189 -16.60 4.16 7.20
C ASP A 189 -16.53 5.37 6.24
N ASP A 190 -16.92 5.18 4.98
CA ASP A 190 -17.01 6.22 3.95
C ASP A 190 -15.67 6.93 3.66
N ARG A 191 -14.53 6.31 4.03
CA ARG A 191 -13.19 6.88 3.81
C ARG A 191 -12.65 6.53 2.44
N SER A 192 -11.84 7.44 1.88
CA SER A 192 -11.24 7.27 0.56
C SER A 192 -9.73 7.42 0.59
N THR A 193 -9.02 6.45 0.05
CA THR A 193 -7.57 6.52 -0.21
C THR A 193 -7.33 6.62 -1.71
N TRP A 194 -6.25 7.29 -2.12
CA TRP A 194 -5.87 7.44 -3.52
C TRP A 194 -4.45 6.93 -3.76
N SER A 195 -4.24 6.41 -4.96
CA SER A 195 -2.91 6.12 -5.49
C SER A 195 -2.77 6.85 -6.83
N GLN A 196 -1.74 7.69 -6.91
CA GLN A 196 -1.38 8.48 -8.08
C GLN A 196 -0.41 7.74 -9.01
N GLY A 197 0.25 6.69 -8.54
CA GLY A 197 1.40 6.05 -9.19
C GLY A 197 2.71 6.73 -8.82
N PRO A 198 3.84 6.11 -9.17
CA PRO A 198 5.15 6.69 -8.91
C PRO A 198 5.39 7.94 -9.77
N MET A 199 6.18 8.91 -9.29
CA MET A 199 6.61 10.02 -10.14
C MET A 199 7.56 9.52 -11.24
N PRO A 200 7.54 10.15 -12.43
CA PRO A 200 8.50 9.84 -13.49
C PRO A 200 9.94 10.07 -13.02
N GLN A 201 10.70 9.00 -12.83
CA GLN A 201 12.11 9.08 -12.44
C GLN A 201 12.97 9.41 -13.66
N LYS A 202 13.19 10.70 -13.91
CA LYS A 202 14.10 11.16 -14.97
C LYS A 202 15.48 10.51 -14.82
N GLY A 203 15.86 9.68 -15.79
CA GLY A 203 17.23 9.18 -15.96
C GLY A 203 17.53 7.78 -15.41
N CYS A 204 16.56 7.06 -14.81
CA CYS A 204 16.78 5.68 -14.32
C CYS A 204 16.04 4.61 -15.15
N ILE A 205 14.89 4.94 -15.73
CA ILE A 205 14.05 4.08 -16.58
C ILE A 205 13.59 5.00 -17.73
N PRO A 206 13.42 4.53 -18.98
CA PRO A 206 12.78 5.35 -20.02
C PRO A 206 11.47 5.94 -19.50
N ASP A 207 11.17 7.20 -19.86
CA ASP A 207 9.94 7.95 -19.52
C ASP A 207 8.69 7.23 -20.09
N GLU A 208 8.37 6.07 -19.55
CA GLU A 208 7.24 5.24 -19.94
C GLU A 208 6.13 5.34 -18.90
N ALA A 209 4.90 5.14 -19.37
CA ALA A 209 3.71 5.31 -18.54
C ALA A 209 3.65 4.27 -17.41
N ASP A 210 3.20 4.73 -16.24
CA ASP A 210 3.02 3.90 -15.05
C ASP A 210 2.07 2.74 -15.30
N GLN A 211 2.42 1.58 -14.74
CA GLN A 211 1.75 0.31 -15.01
C GLN A 211 1.22 -0.35 -13.75
N ASP A 212 1.50 0.19 -12.58
CA ASP A 212 1.09 -0.35 -11.29
C ASP A 212 0.53 0.74 -10.35
N ARG A 213 -0.38 0.33 -9.47
CA ARG A 213 -0.96 1.18 -8.42
C ARG A 213 -1.09 0.35 -7.17
N ASN A 214 -0.74 0.92 -6.03
CA ASN A 214 -0.75 0.19 -4.77
C ASN A 214 -1.59 0.86 -3.69
N TRP A 215 -2.09 0.05 -2.78
CA TRP A 215 -2.86 0.50 -1.63
C TRP A 215 -2.50 -0.29 -0.40
N LYS A 216 -2.64 0.40 0.73
CA LYS A 216 -2.85 -0.22 2.01
C LYS A 216 -4.35 -0.33 2.24
N ILE A 217 -4.84 -1.55 2.42
CA ILE A 217 -6.27 -1.86 2.58
C ILE A 217 -6.51 -2.67 3.84
N ARG A 218 -7.65 -2.44 4.47
CA ARG A 218 -8.12 -3.17 5.63
C ARG A 218 -8.79 -4.47 5.17
N PRO A 219 -8.50 -5.61 5.80
CA PRO A 219 -9.22 -6.84 5.54
C PRO A 219 -10.67 -6.76 6.05
N ASN A 220 -11.48 -7.72 5.62
CA ASN A 220 -12.88 -7.91 5.99
C ASN A 220 -13.76 -6.69 5.70
N ASP A 221 -13.52 -6.05 4.56
CA ASP A 221 -14.26 -4.86 4.11
C ASP A 221 -14.50 -4.87 2.60
N MET A 222 -15.36 -3.96 2.17
CA MET A 222 -15.74 -3.77 0.78
C MET A 222 -15.18 -2.44 0.27
N TYR A 223 -14.58 -2.48 -0.92
CA TYR A 223 -13.89 -1.36 -1.53
C TYR A 223 -14.47 -1.04 -2.90
N ASN A 224 -14.98 0.17 -3.04
CA ASN A 224 -15.39 0.71 -4.32
C ASN A 224 -14.20 1.33 -5.04
N LEU A 225 -13.72 0.65 -6.07
CA LEU A 225 -12.58 1.08 -6.86
C LEU A 225 -13.06 1.85 -8.09
N THR A 226 -12.70 3.13 -8.15
CA THR A 226 -13.00 3.99 -9.30
C THR A 226 -11.72 4.36 -10.02
N MET A 227 -11.69 4.03 -11.31
CA MET A 227 -10.69 4.51 -12.26
C MET A 227 -11.15 5.82 -12.87
N PHE A 228 -10.28 6.83 -12.92
CA PHE A 228 -10.60 8.09 -13.57
C PHE A 228 -10.39 8.08 -15.10
N THR A 229 -9.91 6.96 -15.65
CA THR A 229 -9.77 6.72 -17.10
C THR A 229 -10.28 5.34 -17.49
N SER A 230 -10.20 5.01 -18.78
CA SER A 230 -10.46 3.66 -19.27
C SER A 230 -9.48 2.66 -18.64
N PRO A 231 -9.95 1.51 -18.11
CA PRO A 231 -9.07 0.44 -17.67
C PRO A 231 -8.19 -0.08 -18.80
N PRO A 232 -6.97 -0.55 -18.49
CA PRO A 232 -6.12 -1.21 -19.47
C PRO A 232 -6.79 -2.50 -19.96
N LYS A 233 -6.50 -2.88 -21.21
CA LYS A 233 -7.10 -4.05 -21.86
C LYS A 233 -6.86 -5.35 -21.09
N HIS A 234 -5.69 -5.51 -20.48
CA HIS A 234 -5.42 -6.59 -19.54
C HIS A 234 -4.87 -6.00 -18.25
N HIS A 235 -5.29 -6.58 -17.13
CA HIS A 235 -4.85 -6.17 -15.80
C HIS A 235 -4.72 -7.37 -14.88
N ARG A 236 -3.98 -7.20 -13.80
CA ARG A 236 -3.86 -8.16 -12.70
C ARG A 236 -4.04 -7.44 -11.38
N LEU A 237 -4.71 -8.10 -10.46
CA LEU A 237 -4.88 -7.65 -9.09
C LEU A 237 -4.18 -8.65 -8.19
N PHE A 238 -3.41 -8.15 -7.24
CA PHE A 238 -2.82 -8.97 -6.19
C PHE A 238 -3.17 -8.35 -4.85
N TRP A 239 -3.56 -9.21 -3.92
CA TRP A 239 -3.71 -8.86 -2.52
C TRP A 239 -2.80 -9.76 -1.71
N PHE A 240 -1.77 -9.14 -1.13
CA PHE A 240 -0.77 -9.83 -0.35
C PHE A 240 -1.27 -9.95 1.08
N ASN A 241 -1.86 -11.10 1.37
CA ASN A 241 -2.41 -11.44 2.66
C ASN A 241 -2.28 -12.95 2.91
N ASP A 242 -1.58 -13.31 3.97
CA ASP A 242 -1.33 -14.69 4.39
C ASP A 242 -2.41 -15.22 5.34
N ASN A 243 -3.25 -14.33 5.91
CA ASN A 243 -4.35 -14.73 6.77
C ASN A 243 -5.54 -15.28 5.97
N ALA A 244 -5.79 -16.59 6.09
CA ALA A 244 -6.87 -17.29 5.37
C ALA A 244 -8.29 -16.89 5.82
N ASP A 245 -8.43 -16.34 7.03
CA ASP A 245 -9.72 -15.90 7.57
C ASP A 245 -10.10 -14.49 7.11
N GLU A 246 -9.19 -13.80 6.42
CA GLU A 246 -9.40 -12.46 5.92
C GLU A 246 -9.87 -12.45 4.46
N SER A 247 -10.83 -11.58 4.17
CA SER A 247 -11.41 -11.41 2.83
C SER A 247 -11.61 -9.95 2.49
N ILE A 248 -11.63 -9.60 1.22
CA ILE A 248 -12.11 -8.30 0.75
C ILE A 248 -13.03 -8.46 -0.45
N ARG A 249 -13.95 -7.52 -0.62
CA ARG A 249 -14.72 -7.37 -1.85
C ARG A 249 -14.28 -6.13 -2.59
N LEU A 250 -13.89 -6.27 -3.86
CA LEU A 250 -13.61 -5.17 -4.75
C LEU A 250 -14.80 -4.92 -5.68
N ASP A 251 -15.31 -3.70 -5.67
CA ASP A 251 -16.41 -3.21 -6.50
C ASP A 251 -15.82 -2.25 -7.54
N ILE A 252 -15.36 -2.81 -8.66
CA ILE A 252 -14.62 -2.08 -9.70
C ILE A 252 -15.61 -1.40 -10.65
N PHE A 253 -15.57 -0.07 -10.69
CA PHE A 253 -16.36 0.71 -11.64
C PHE A 253 -15.71 0.74 -13.03
N LEU A 254 -16.49 0.36 -14.04
CA LEU A 254 -16.06 0.37 -15.43
C LEU A 254 -16.55 1.63 -16.14
N THR A 255 -15.61 2.49 -16.54
CA THR A 255 -15.90 3.82 -17.10
C THR A 255 -16.51 3.78 -18.51
N GLN A 256 -16.24 2.72 -19.28
CA GLN A 256 -16.82 2.50 -20.60
C GLN A 256 -17.79 1.30 -20.56
N PRO A 257 -18.79 1.21 -21.46
CA PRO A 257 -19.56 0.00 -21.63
C PRO A 257 -18.64 -1.11 -22.17
N PHE A 258 -18.44 -2.15 -21.37
CA PHE A 258 -17.66 -3.34 -21.78
C PHE A 258 -18.58 -4.54 -21.96
N ARG A 259 -18.23 -5.40 -22.90
CA ARG A 259 -18.59 -6.81 -22.82
C ARG A 259 -17.47 -7.48 -22.03
N LEU A 260 -17.80 -8.02 -20.87
CA LEU A 260 -16.85 -8.74 -20.04
C LEU A 260 -16.83 -10.21 -20.46
N GLU A 261 -15.65 -10.79 -20.62
CA GLU A 261 -15.46 -12.22 -20.74
C GLU A 261 -14.63 -12.67 -19.54
N VAL A 262 -15.21 -13.46 -18.65
CA VAL A 262 -14.52 -13.94 -17.45
C VAL A 262 -13.98 -15.34 -17.72
N TYR A 263 -12.71 -15.55 -17.41
CA TYR A 263 -12.04 -16.84 -17.48
C TYR A 263 -11.68 -17.29 -16.06
N VAL A 264 -12.03 -18.52 -15.70
CA VAL A 264 -11.64 -19.17 -14.44
C VAL A 264 -10.86 -20.43 -14.80
N ASP A 265 -9.65 -20.56 -14.26
CA ASP A 265 -8.73 -21.68 -14.55
C ASP A 265 -8.57 -21.93 -16.06
N GLY A 266 -8.43 -20.83 -16.82
CA GLY A 266 -8.26 -20.85 -18.28
C GLY A 266 -9.53 -21.14 -19.09
N SER A 267 -10.65 -21.45 -18.45
CA SER A 267 -11.93 -21.75 -19.11
C SER A 267 -12.84 -20.52 -19.15
N LEU A 268 -13.42 -20.22 -20.33
CA LEU A 268 -14.39 -19.13 -20.48
C LEU A 268 -15.70 -19.49 -19.76
N MET A 269 -16.16 -18.57 -18.91
CA MET A 269 -17.38 -18.75 -18.13
C MET A 269 -18.61 -18.29 -18.93
N PRO A 270 -19.73 -19.04 -18.87
CA PRO A 270 -21.00 -18.61 -19.43
C PRO A 270 -21.49 -17.28 -18.83
N GLU A 271 -22.05 -16.38 -19.65
CA GLU A 271 -22.45 -15.04 -19.20
C GLU A 271 -23.54 -15.06 -18.12
N ASP A 272 -24.44 -16.04 -18.19
CA ASP A 272 -25.48 -16.33 -17.19
C ASP A 272 -24.92 -16.82 -15.85
N SER A 273 -23.64 -17.22 -15.77
CA SER A 273 -23.03 -17.63 -14.51
C SER A 273 -22.54 -16.45 -13.66
N TYR A 274 -22.52 -15.22 -14.20
CA TYR A 274 -21.96 -14.06 -13.49
C TYR A 274 -22.67 -12.73 -13.75
N ASP A 275 -23.47 -12.61 -14.80
CA ASP A 275 -24.31 -11.44 -15.02
C ASP A 275 -25.48 -11.44 -14.02
N THR A 276 -25.45 -10.51 -13.07
CA THR A 276 -26.47 -10.37 -12.02
C THR A 276 -27.88 -10.16 -12.56
N ALA A 277 -28.03 -9.58 -13.76
CA ALA A 277 -29.34 -9.40 -14.40
C ALA A 277 -29.94 -10.73 -14.91
N LYS A 278 -29.12 -11.79 -15.01
CA LYS A 278 -29.51 -13.12 -15.48
C LYS A 278 -29.56 -14.17 -14.37
N LEU A 279 -29.07 -13.84 -13.17
CA LEU A 279 -29.15 -14.70 -11.99
C LEU A 279 -30.55 -14.63 -11.35
N ASP A 280 -31.05 -15.76 -10.87
CA ASP A 280 -32.31 -15.86 -10.11
C ASP A 280 -32.09 -16.61 -8.77
N PRO A 281 -32.08 -15.91 -7.62
CA PRO A 281 -32.20 -14.47 -7.48
C PRO A 281 -30.91 -13.72 -7.87
N PRO A 282 -30.99 -12.44 -8.27
CA PRO A 282 -29.82 -11.58 -8.41
C PRO A 282 -29.05 -11.52 -7.08
N ARG A 283 -27.75 -11.83 -7.11
CA ARG A 283 -26.90 -11.82 -5.91
C ARG A 283 -25.52 -11.24 -6.22
N LEU A 284 -25.04 -10.36 -5.35
CA LEU A 284 -23.66 -9.89 -5.36
C LEU A 284 -22.78 -10.80 -4.48
N PRO A 285 -21.49 -10.96 -4.78
CA PRO A 285 -20.58 -11.67 -3.92
C PRO A 285 -20.48 -11.02 -2.54
N GLU A 286 -20.36 -11.86 -1.52
CA GLU A 286 -20.20 -11.48 -0.11
C GLU A 286 -18.84 -11.94 0.42
N LEU A 287 -18.35 -11.31 1.48
CA LEU A 287 -17.03 -11.61 2.08
C LEU A 287 -16.87 -13.10 2.47
N SER A 288 -17.97 -13.77 2.79
CA SER A 288 -17.97 -15.20 3.12
C SER A 288 -17.78 -16.11 1.91
N ASP A 289 -18.04 -15.65 0.68
CA ASP A 289 -17.93 -16.45 -0.54
C ASP A 289 -16.49 -16.92 -0.81
N ALA A 290 -16.32 -17.91 -1.68
CA ALA A 290 -14.99 -18.44 -2.02
C ALA A 290 -14.06 -17.37 -2.63
N HIS A 291 -12.74 -17.57 -2.49
CA HIS A 291 -11.76 -16.76 -3.23
C HIS A 291 -12.09 -16.79 -4.72
N GLY A 292 -12.02 -15.63 -5.36
CA GLY A 292 -12.32 -15.50 -6.78
C GLY A 292 -13.81 -15.44 -7.09
N ALA A 293 -14.73 -15.55 -6.13
CA ALA A 293 -16.16 -15.35 -6.39
C ALA A 293 -16.41 -13.97 -6.99
N TYR A 294 -17.26 -13.89 -8.00
CA TYR A 294 -17.38 -12.70 -8.84
C TYR A 294 -18.79 -12.50 -9.35
N ALA A 295 -19.11 -11.27 -9.73
CA ALA A 295 -20.33 -10.94 -10.45
C ALA A 295 -20.14 -9.68 -11.28
N PHE A 296 -20.98 -9.50 -12.29
CA PHE A 296 -21.05 -8.30 -13.10
C PHE A 296 -22.47 -7.71 -13.04
N ASP A 297 -22.56 -6.43 -12.70
CA ASP A 297 -23.79 -5.64 -12.79
C ASP A 297 -23.69 -4.68 -13.98
N PRO A 298 -24.39 -4.98 -15.10
CA PRO A 298 -24.36 -4.13 -16.29
C PRO A 298 -25.05 -2.78 -16.08
N HIS A 299 -26.03 -2.69 -15.17
CA HIS A 299 -26.75 -1.44 -14.89
C HIS A 299 -25.90 -0.51 -14.03
N ALA A 300 -25.23 -1.04 -13.01
CA ALA A 300 -24.30 -0.28 -12.19
C ALA A 300 -22.92 -0.06 -12.86
N ARG A 301 -22.62 -0.80 -13.94
CA ARG A 301 -21.32 -0.87 -14.61
C ARG A 301 -20.21 -1.28 -13.64
N ARG A 302 -20.47 -2.34 -12.87
CA ARG A 302 -19.58 -2.79 -11.81
C ARG A 302 -19.22 -4.25 -11.94
N PHE A 303 -17.93 -4.53 -11.82
CA PHE A 303 -17.42 -5.87 -11.62
C PHE A 303 -17.08 -6.07 -10.14
N TYR A 304 -17.62 -7.13 -9.56
CA TYR A 304 -17.44 -7.49 -8.17
C TYR A 304 -16.52 -8.69 -8.08
N LEU A 305 -15.54 -8.65 -7.18
CA LEU A 305 -14.57 -9.73 -6.98
C LEU A 305 -14.30 -9.93 -5.49
N ILE A 306 -14.36 -11.17 -5.03
CA ILE A 306 -13.90 -11.58 -3.72
C ILE A 306 -12.46 -12.05 -3.82
N MET A 307 -11.61 -11.46 -3.00
CA MET A 307 -10.25 -11.96 -2.78
C MET A 307 -10.16 -12.39 -1.32
N LYS A 308 -9.62 -13.58 -1.08
CA LYS A 308 -9.28 -14.11 0.24
C LYS A 308 -7.77 -14.19 0.41
N GLY A 309 -7.30 -13.95 1.63
CA GLY A 309 -5.93 -14.25 2.01
C GLY A 309 -5.71 -15.75 2.07
N GLY A 310 -4.45 -16.14 2.26
CA GLY A 310 -4.09 -17.53 2.45
C GLY A 310 -2.61 -17.78 2.26
N VAL A 311 -2.14 -18.88 2.85
CA VAL A 311 -0.76 -19.33 2.72
C VAL A 311 -0.57 -19.96 1.36
N PHE A 312 0.22 -19.32 0.49
CA PHE A 312 0.66 -19.92 -0.75
C PHE A 312 1.73 -20.98 -0.44
N ASP A 313 1.40 -22.26 -0.58
CA ASP A 313 2.29 -23.39 -0.28
C ASP A 313 3.33 -23.67 -1.38
N GLY A 314 3.49 -22.76 -2.34
CA GLY A 314 4.44 -22.88 -3.43
C GLY A 314 4.01 -23.83 -4.55
N ARG A 315 2.81 -24.42 -4.51
CA ARG A 315 2.31 -25.22 -5.63
C ARG A 315 1.70 -24.30 -6.67
N ALA A 316 2.37 -24.24 -7.82
CA ALA A 316 1.83 -23.57 -8.99
C ALA A 316 0.42 -24.12 -9.29
N TRP A 317 -0.52 -23.20 -9.46
CA TRP A 317 -1.83 -23.41 -10.07
C TRP A 317 -1.69 -24.41 -11.24
N ALA A 318 -2.33 -25.56 -11.11
CA ALA A 318 -2.40 -26.59 -12.15
C ALA A 318 -3.47 -26.23 -13.17
#